data_AF-A0A5C2HMV7-F1
#
_entry.id   AF-A0A5C2HMV7-F1
#
_cell.length_a   1.000
_cell.length_b   1.000
_cell.length_c   1.000
_cell.angle_alpha   90.00
_cell.angle_beta   90.00
_cell.angle_gamma   90.00
#
_symmetry.space_group_name_H-M   'P 1'
#
loop_
_entity.id
_entity.type
_entity.pdbx_description
1 polymer ?
#
loop_
_entity_poly.entity_id
_entity_poly.type
_entity_poly.pdbx_seq_one_letter_code
_entity_poly.pdbx_strand_id
1 'polypeptide(L)'
;MVSNYLTASDALLDESGRAISDRCGGITICELHRFEFKDDIVSSEAQRWIRFFMEAHRLDSNNLPQWMRTKEMRQAQHTLRTFSANKQARYLYLSRLDAQREHLTILHEHDMMEQELQQAKSAQELAQAERDQAIERELRAQAERELAQAEREQALAELAELKKRLKL
;
A
#
# COMPACT_ATOMS: atom_id res chain seq x y z
N MET A 1 39.34 -6.49 -12.85
CA MET A 1 39.02 -5.95 -11.51
C MET A 1 37.52 -5.81 -11.43
N VAL A 2 36.90 -6.66 -10.60
CA VAL A 2 35.45 -6.74 -10.42
C VAL A 2 35.06 -5.62 -9.46
N SER A 3 34.33 -4.61 -9.94
CA SER A 3 33.77 -3.57 -9.06
C SER A 3 32.34 -3.97 -8.74
N ASN A 4 32.17 -4.64 -7.60
CA ASN A 4 30.87 -4.90 -6.99
C ASN A 4 30.26 -3.56 -6.56
N TYR A 5 29.28 -3.06 -7.30
CA TYR A 5 28.37 -2.07 -6.77
C TYR A 5 27.30 -2.82 -5.97
N LEU A 6 27.40 -2.71 -4.65
CA LEU A 6 26.37 -3.13 -3.70
C LEU A 6 25.09 -2.34 -4.01
N THR A 7 24.15 -2.94 -4.73
CA THR A 7 22.75 -2.51 -4.71
C THR A 7 22.13 -3.02 -3.42
N ALA A 8 22.41 -2.33 -2.31
CA ALA A 8 21.56 -2.42 -1.13
C ALA A 8 20.28 -1.62 -1.45
N SER A 9 19.30 -2.31 -2.01
CA SER A 9 17.93 -1.81 -2.12
C SER A 9 17.28 -2.03 -0.76
N ASP A 10 17.52 -1.15 0.20
CA ASP A 10 16.70 -1.09 1.41
C ASP A 10 15.30 -0.64 0.99
N ALA A 11 14.36 -1.59 0.98
CA ALA A 11 12.96 -1.31 0.72
C ALA A 11 12.45 -0.40 1.85
N LEU A 12 12.01 0.80 1.51
CA LEU A 12 11.30 1.65 2.46
C LEU A 12 10.00 0.93 2.82
N LEU A 13 9.82 0.64 4.11
CA LEU A 13 8.62 0.01 4.65
C LEU A 13 7.73 1.07 5.29
N ASP A 14 6.41 0.89 5.20
CA ASP A 14 5.46 1.70 5.95
C ASP A 14 5.41 1.25 7.42
N GLU A 15 4.59 1.95 8.22
CA GLU A 15 4.35 1.66 9.64
C GLU A 15 3.73 0.26 9.87
N SER A 16 3.17 -0.36 8.83
CA SER A 16 2.64 -1.72 8.86
C SER A 16 3.65 -2.79 8.39
N GLY A 17 4.89 -2.38 8.09
CA GLY A 17 5.95 -3.27 7.61
C GLY A 17 5.78 -3.72 6.16
N ARG A 18 4.84 -3.13 5.40
CA ARG A 18 4.68 -3.39 3.97
C ARG A 18 5.68 -2.50 3.23
N ALA A 19 6.32 -3.04 2.18
CA ALA A 19 7.11 -2.21 1.29
C ALA A 19 6.22 -1.11 0.73
N ILE A 20 6.57 0.14 1.01
CA ILE A 20 5.99 1.29 0.31
C ILE A 20 6.49 1.09 -1.12
N SER A 21 5.65 0.44 -1.93
CA SER A 21 5.90 -0.24 -3.22
C SER A 21 7.29 -0.11 -3.87
N ASP A 22 7.68 -1.09 -4.71
CA ASP A 22 8.76 -0.95 -5.71
C ASP A 22 8.64 0.32 -6.62
N ARG A 23 7.52 1.06 -6.52
CA ARG A 23 7.17 2.29 -7.23
C ARG A 23 7.23 3.54 -6.35
N CYS A 24 7.79 3.46 -5.15
CA CYS A 24 8.18 4.63 -4.39
C CYS A 24 9.41 5.24 -5.04
N GLY A 25 9.16 6.28 -5.84
CA GLY A 25 10.19 7.13 -6.42
C GLY A 25 10.96 7.86 -5.33
N GLY A 26 11.92 7.18 -4.71
CA GLY A 26 12.94 7.81 -3.90
C GLY A 26 13.70 8.82 -4.78
N ILE A 27 13.92 10.02 -4.26
CA ILE A 27 14.79 10.98 -4.94
C ILE A 27 16.22 10.48 -4.75
N THR A 28 16.73 9.76 -5.75
CA THR A 28 18.14 9.38 -5.78
C THR A 28 18.92 10.54 -6.38
N ILE A 29 19.72 11.20 -5.55
CA ILE A 29 20.64 12.24 -6.01
C ILE A 29 21.90 11.52 -6.50
N CYS A 30 22.05 11.41 -7.82
CA CYS A 30 23.28 10.93 -8.43
C CYS A 30 24.22 12.12 -8.65
N GLU A 31 25.27 12.22 -7.84
CA GLU A 31 26.34 13.19 -8.09
C GLU A 31 27.19 12.71 -9.28
N LEU A 32 27.06 13.39 -10.41
CA LEU A 32 27.91 13.17 -11.57
C LEU A 32 29.21 13.96 -11.37
N HIS A 33 30.36 13.31 -11.58
CA HIS A 33 31.62 14.04 -11.76
C HIS A 33 31.46 15.08 -12.87
N ARG A 34 32.16 16.21 -12.74
CA ARG A 34 32.12 17.28 -13.74
C ARG A 34 32.50 16.72 -15.12
N PHE A 35 31.52 16.53 -15.99
CA PHE A 35 31.71 16.05 -17.35
C PHE A 35 32.07 17.24 -18.24
N GLU A 36 33.24 17.16 -18.86
CA GLU A 36 33.69 18.15 -19.85
C GLU A 36 33.84 17.44 -21.21
N PHE A 37 33.07 17.88 -22.19
CA PHE A 37 33.20 17.42 -23.57
C PHE A 37 34.28 18.25 -24.24
N LYS A 38 35.43 17.64 -24.55
CA LYS A 38 36.55 18.35 -25.20
C LYS A 38 36.32 18.62 -26.68
N ASP A 39 35.38 17.94 -27.33
CA ASP A 39 35.05 18.08 -28.77
C ASP A 39 33.63 17.52 -29.09
N ASP A 40 33.28 17.42 -30.37
CA ASP A 40 32.06 16.74 -30.87
C ASP A 40 32.09 15.20 -30.79
N ILE A 41 33.10 14.66 -30.10
CA ILE A 41 33.28 13.22 -29.93
C ILE A 41 32.35 12.72 -28.83
N VAL A 42 31.42 11.84 -29.21
CA VAL A 42 30.55 11.10 -28.30
C VAL A 42 30.85 9.62 -28.45
N SER A 43 31.38 8.99 -27.39
CA SER A 43 31.85 7.60 -27.43
C SER A 43 30.80 6.56 -27.04
N SER A 44 29.70 6.99 -26.41
CA SER A 44 28.60 6.10 -26.00
C SER A 44 27.24 6.81 -26.01
N GLU A 45 26.16 6.04 -26.04
CA GLU A 45 24.80 6.59 -25.92
C GLU A 45 24.57 7.28 -24.57
N ALA A 46 25.15 6.77 -23.49
CA ALA A 46 25.07 7.42 -22.19
C ALA A 46 25.70 8.83 -22.22
N GLN A 47 26.86 8.99 -22.85
CA GLN A 47 27.47 10.30 -23.05
C GLN A 47 26.62 11.22 -23.94
N ARG A 48 25.97 10.66 -24.97
CA ARG A 48 25.05 11.41 -25.84
C ARG A 48 23.89 11.99 -25.04
N TRP A 49 23.26 11.19 -24.19
CA TRP A 49 22.17 11.61 -23.31
C TRP A 49 22.63 12.63 -22.26
N ILE A 50 23.78 12.41 -21.62
CA ILE A 50 24.35 13.38 -20.67
C ILE A 50 24.58 14.73 -21.36
N ARG A 51 25.20 14.73 -22.55
CA ARG A 51 25.42 15.95 -23.32
C ARG A 51 24.11 16.61 -23.73
N PHE A 52 23.11 15.82 -24.14
CA PHE A 52 21.77 16.30 -24.41
C PHE A 52 21.17 17.01 -23.19
N PHE A 53 21.19 16.41 -22.00
CA PHE A 53 20.66 17.05 -20.80
C PHE A 53 21.36 18.36 -20.43
N MET A 54 22.67 18.48 -20.71
CA MET A 54 23.43 19.70 -20.46
C MET A 54 23.18 20.79 -21.51
N GLU A 55 23.14 20.43 -22.80
CA GLU A 55 23.23 21.38 -23.91
C GLU A 55 21.92 21.59 -24.68
N ALA A 56 20.94 20.69 -24.60
CA ALA A 56 19.78 20.65 -25.50
C ALA A 56 18.94 21.93 -25.55
N HIS A 57 18.87 22.67 -24.44
CA HIS A 57 18.15 23.95 -24.36
C HIS A 57 18.76 25.06 -25.24
N ARG A 58 20.03 24.92 -25.63
CA ARG A 58 20.77 25.87 -26.48
C ARG A 58 20.81 25.45 -27.96
N LEU A 59 20.39 24.24 -28.27
CA LEU A 59 20.53 23.66 -29.60
C LEU A 59 19.38 24.08 -30.51
N ASP A 60 19.73 24.52 -31.72
CA ASP A 60 18.75 24.79 -32.77
C ASP A 60 18.20 23.47 -33.33
N SER A 61 16.86 23.38 -33.40
CA SER A 61 16.16 22.22 -33.93
C SER A 61 16.36 22.04 -35.44
N ASN A 62 16.65 23.13 -36.17
CA ASN A 62 16.85 23.08 -37.63
C ASN A 62 18.28 22.72 -38.02
N ASN A 63 19.24 22.91 -37.12
CA ASN A 63 20.65 22.65 -37.36
C ASN A 63 21.26 21.83 -36.23
N LEU A 64 20.85 20.56 -36.14
CA LEU A 64 21.32 19.68 -35.08
C LEU A 64 22.77 19.22 -35.31
N PRO A 65 23.62 19.24 -34.26
CA PRO A 65 24.99 18.75 -34.31
C PRO A 65 25.08 17.31 -34.80
N GLN A 66 26.23 16.91 -35.36
CA GLN A 66 26.41 15.58 -35.91
C GLN A 66 26.17 14.47 -34.88
N TRP A 67 26.59 14.70 -33.63
CA TRP A 67 26.36 13.76 -32.53
C TRP A 67 24.88 13.61 -32.13
N MET A 68 23.95 14.45 -32.61
CA MET A 68 22.51 14.31 -32.35
C MET A 68 21.72 13.65 -33.49
N ARG A 69 22.37 13.24 -34.59
CA ARG A 69 21.67 12.79 -35.80
C ARG A 69 21.06 11.38 -35.70
N THR A 70 20.93 10.80 -34.51
CA THR A 70 20.15 9.57 -34.29
C THR A 70 18.64 9.87 -34.34
N LYS A 71 17.80 8.83 -34.42
CA LYS A 71 16.34 9.02 -34.47
C LYS A 71 15.80 9.41 -33.08
N GLU A 72 16.36 8.78 -32.07
CA GLU A 72 16.02 8.92 -30.65
C GLU A 72 16.32 10.34 -30.17
N MET A 73 17.49 10.89 -30.49
CA MET A 73 17.87 12.27 -30.14
C MET A 73 16.99 13.32 -30.83
N ARG A 74 16.67 13.10 -32.11
CA ARG A 74 15.77 14.01 -32.86
C ARG A 74 14.37 14.01 -32.25
N GLN A 75 13.86 12.84 -31.88
CA GLN A 75 12.58 12.73 -31.17
C GLN A 75 12.64 13.40 -29.80
N ALA A 76 13.71 13.20 -29.04
CA ALA A 76 13.91 13.84 -27.74
C ALA A 76 13.93 15.38 -27.86
N GLN A 77 14.66 15.94 -28.83
CA GLN A 77 14.69 17.39 -29.08
C GLN A 77 13.32 17.92 -29.52
N HIS A 78 12.62 17.19 -30.38
CA HIS A 78 11.28 17.55 -30.80
C HIS A 78 10.32 17.60 -29.61
N THR A 79 10.35 16.59 -28.75
CA THR A 79 9.56 16.54 -27.51
C THR A 79 9.93 17.71 -26.59
N LEU A 80 11.22 17.93 -26.33
CA LEU A 80 11.70 19.04 -25.51
C LEU A 80 11.17 20.39 -26.01
N ARG A 81 11.23 20.63 -27.33
CA ARG A 81 10.69 21.84 -27.97
C ARG A 81 9.19 21.98 -27.79
N THR A 82 8.44 20.89 -28.00
CA THR A 82 6.98 20.91 -27.84
C THR A 82 6.58 21.28 -26.42
N PHE A 83 7.28 20.76 -25.41
CA PHE A 83 7.04 21.10 -24.02
C PHE A 83 7.55 22.47 -23.60
N SER A 84 8.62 22.99 -24.22
CA SER A 84 9.16 24.32 -23.92
C SER A 84 8.39 25.45 -24.59
N ALA A 85 7.91 25.25 -25.83
CA ALA A 85 7.19 26.26 -26.59
C ALA A 85 5.70 26.32 -26.26
N ASN A 86 5.08 25.18 -25.93
CA ASN A 86 3.65 25.09 -25.71
C ASN A 86 3.32 24.87 -24.23
N LYS A 87 3.17 25.98 -23.51
CA LYS A 87 2.79 26.00 -22.09
C LYS A 87 1.48 25.21 -21.85
N GLN A 88 0.53 25.25 -22.78
CA GLN A 88 -0.72 24.51 -22.68
C GLN A 88 -0.50 22.99 -22.75
N ALA A 89 0.36 22.51 -23.66
CA ALA A 89 0.71 21.09 -23.76
C ALA A 89 1.38 20.59 -22.48
N ARG A 90 2.26 21.40 -21.88
CA ARG A 90 2.86 21.10 -20.57
C ARG A 90 1.79 21.00 -19.48
N TYR A 91 0.85 21.94 -19.41
CA TYR A 91 -0.22 21.88 -18.41
C TYR A 91 -1.11 20.65 -18.58
N LEU A 92 -1.53 20.32 -19.80
CA LEU A 92 -2.35 19.12 -20.04
C LEU A 92 -1.65 17.84 -19.59
N TYR A 93 -0.34 17.73 -19.83
CA TYR A 93 0.45 16.61 -19.34
C TYR A 93 0.51 16.55 -17.82
N LEU A 94 0.76 17.67 -17.15
CA LEU A 94 0.79 17.73 -15.69
C LEU A 94 -0.58 17.41 -15.08
N SER A 95 -1.66 17.97 -15.61
CA SER A 95 -3.03 17.65 -15.17
C SER A 95 -3.36 16.18 -15.32
N ARG A 96 -2.88 15.53 -16.39
CA ARG A 96 -3.05 14.08 -16.55
C ARG A 96 -2.30 13.30 -15.46
N LEU A 97 -1.06 13.69 -15.16
CA LEU A 97 -0.28 13.05 -14.10
C LEU A 97 -0.93 13.22 -12.73
N ASP A 98 -1.44 14.43 -12.45
CA ASP A 98 -2.10 14.72 -11.17
C ASP A 98 -3.40 13.92 -11.03
N ALA A 99 -4.23 13.87 -12.07
CA ALA A 99 -5.42 13.03 -12.09
C ALA A 99 -5.10 11.53 -11.89
N GLN A 100 -3.99 11.05 -12.44
CA GLN A 100 -3.54 9.66 -12.21
C GLN A 100 -3.12 9.42 -10.76
N ARG A 101 -2.43 10.38 -10.14
CA ARG A 101 -2.05 10.29 -8.72
C ARG A 101 -3.29 10.29 -7.83
N GLU A 102 -4.20 11.22 -8.05
CA GLU A 102 -5.46 11.31 -7.31
C GLU A 102 -6.26 10.01 -7.42
N HIS A 103 -6.39 9.45 -8.63
CA HIS A 103 -7.10 8.20 -8.83
C HIS A 103 -6.46 7.03 -8.06
N LEU A 104 -5.14 6.93 -8.06
CA LEU A 104 -4.43 5.89 -7.30
C LEU A 104 -4.61 6.05 -5.79
N THR A 105 -4.61 7.29 -5.28
CA THR A 105 -4.91 7.56 -3.88
C THR A 105 -6.32 7.11 -3.52
N ILE A 106 -7.32 7.46 -4.33
CA ILE A 106 -8.72 7.05 -4.10
C ILE A 106 -8.86 5.53 -4.05
N LEU A 107 -8.22 4.81 -4.98
CA LEU A 107 -8.24 3.34 -4.99
C LEU A 107 -7.60 2.78 -3.71
N HIS A 108 -6.46 3.33 -3.31
CA HIS A 108 -5.78 2.89 -2.10
C HIS A 108 -6.62 3.12 -0.84
N GLU A 109 -7.21 4.31 -0.69
CA GLU A 109 -8.09 4.63 0.43
C GLU A 109 -9.33 3.73 0.45
N HIS A 110 -9.90 3.43 -0.71
CA HIS A 110 -11.01 2.49 -0.85
C HIS A 110 -10.64 1.09 -0.37
N ASP A 111 -9.50 0.56 -0.82
CA ASP A 111 -9.02 -0.77 -0.40
C ASP A 111 -8.78 -0.83 1.12
N MET A 112 -8.27 0.25 1.71
CA MET A 112 -8.07 0.35 3.15
C MET A 112 -9.41 0.37 3.90
N MET A 113 -10.39 1.16 3.44
CA MET A 113 -11.73 1.20 4.02
C MET A 113 -12.45 -0.16 3.95
N GLU A 114 -12.31 -0.88 2.83
CA GLU A 114 -12.86 -2.24 2.70
C GLU A 114 -12.21 -3.22 3.68
N GLN A 115 -10.90 -3.14 3.88
CA GLN A 115 -10.18 -3.98 4.85
C GLN A 115 -10.65 -3.69 6.28
N GLU A 116 -10.76 -2.41 6.66
CA GLU A 116 -11.26 -2.00 7.98
C GLU A 116 -12.70 -2.46 8.20
N LEU A 117 -13.58 -2.29 7.20
CA LEU A 117 -14.96 -2.74 7.28
C LEU A 117 -15.05 -4.27 7.45
N GLN A 118 -14.22 -5.02 6.74
CA GLN A 118 -14.20 -6.47 6.85
C GLN A 118 -13.70 -6.93 8.22
N GLN A 119 -12.69 -6.26 8.79
CA GLN A 119 -12.21 -6.50 10.14
C GLN A 119 -13.26 -6.16 11.21
N ALA A 120 -13.97 -5.04 11.03
CA ALA A 120 -15.03 -4.64 11.95
C ALA A 120 -16.20 -5.65 11.93
N LYS A 121 -16.59 -6.13 10.73
CA LYS A 121 -17.62 -7.17 10.59
C LYS A 121 -17.21 -8.48 11.26
N SER A 122 -16.00 -8.96 11.03
CA SER A 122 -15.53 -10.21 11.65
C SER A 122 -15.43 -10.09 13.17
N ALA A 123 -14.96 -8.95 13.68
CA ALA A 123 -14.94 -8.67 15.11
C ALA A 123 -16.35 -8.62 15.71
N GLN A 124 -17.32 -8.03 15.01
CA GLN A 124 -18.72 -7.99 15.43
C GLN A 124 -19.34 -9.40 15.46
N GLU A 125 -19.11 -10.21 14.44
CA GLU A 125 -19.59 -11.60 14.37
C GLU A 125 -19.03 -12.45 15.51
N LEU A 126 -17.73 -12.33 15.81
CA LEU A 126 -17.09 -13.00 16.95
C LEU A 126 -17.71 -12.57 18.27
N ALA A 127 -17.87 -11.26 18.50
CA ALA A 127 -18.47 -10.74 19.72
C ALA A 127 -19.94 -11.19 19.89
N GLN A 128 -20.67 -11.36 18.79
CA GLN A 128 -22.05 -11.84 18.83
C GLN A 128 -22.10 -13.34 19.14
N ALA A 129 -21.23 -14.14 18.52
CA ALA A 129 -21.11 -15.56 18.84
C ALA A 129 -20.71 -15.81 20.31
N GLU A 130 -19.81 -15.00 20.87
CA GLU A 130 -19.45 -15.07 22.29
C GLU A 130 -20.62 -14.75 23.22
N ARG A 131 -21.43 -13.74 22.87
CA ARG A 131 -22.66 -13.40 23.61
C ARG A 131 -23.68 -14.52 23.57
N ASP A 132 -23.92 -15.10 22.40
CA ASP A 132 -24.87 -16.20 22.24
C ASP A 132 -24.44 -17.44 23.04
N GLN A 133 -23.13 -17.76 23.03
CA GLN A 133 -22.57 -18.82 23.87
C GLN A 133 -22.70 -18.52 25.37
N ALA A 134 -22.52 -17.26 25.79
CA ALA A 134 -22.70 -16.87 27.19
C ALA A 134 -24.15 -17.05 27.65
N ILE A 135 -25.12 -16.63 26.82
CA ILE A 135 -26.55 -16.80 27.08
C ILE A 135 -26.90 -18.29 27.17
N GLU A 136 -26.38 -19.12 26.24
CA GLU A 136 -26.64 -20.56 26.26
C GLU A 136 -26.08 -21.22 27.52
N ARG A 137 -24.87 -20.84 27.95
CA ARG A 137 -24.28 -21.34 29.20
C ARG A 137 -25.10 -20.93 30.41
N GLU A 138 -25.62 -19.70 30.44
CA GLU A 138 -26.45 -19.22 31.53
C GLU A 138 -27.80 -19.96 31.60
N LEU A 139 -28.45 -20.18 30.45
CA LEU A 139 -29.68 -20.97 30.37
C LEU A 139 -29.46 -22.41 30.86
N ARG A 140 -28.36 -23.06 30.44
CA ARG A 140 -28.01 -24.41 30.91
C ARG A 140 -27.78 -24.43 32.43
N ALA A 141 -27.04 -23.46 32.96
CA ALA A 141 -26.81 -23.35 34.40
C ALA A 141 -28.10 -23.08 35.19
N GLN A 142 -29.05 -22.31 34.65
CA GLN A 142 -30.37 -22.12 35.25
C GLN A 142 -31.18 -23.41 35.26
N ALA A 143 -31.25 -24.12 34.13
CA ALA A 143 -31.94 -25.40 34.05
C ALA A 143 -31.38 -26.45 35.04
N GLU A 144 -30.06 -26.54 35.18
CA GLU A 144 -29.41 -27.41 36.16
C GLU A 144 -29.78 -27.03 37.61
N ARG A 145 -29.86 -25.72 37.92
CA ARG A 145 -30.28 -25.24 39.25
C ARG A 145 -31.73 -25.58 39.55
N GLU A 146 -32.62 -25.41 38.58
CA GLU A 146 -34.04 -25.74 38.72
C GLU A 146 -34.23 -27.25 38.96
N LEU A 147 -33.53 -28.10 38.21
CA LEU A 147 -33.51 -29.55 38.43
C LEU A 147 -33.01 -29.90 39.84
N ALA A 148 -31.88 -29.33 40.27
CA ALA A 148 -31.34 -29.57 41.61
C ALA A 148 -32.28 -29.09 42.74
N GLN A 149 -33.02 -27.99 42.51
CA GLN A 149 -34.04 -27.53 43.45
C GLN A 149 -35.22 -28.49 43.52
N ALA A 150 -35.74 -28.95 42.37
CA ALA A 150 -36.82 -29.92 42.31
C ALA A 150 -36.46 -31.24 43.01
N GLU A 151 -35.26 -31.77 42.77
CA GLU A 151 -34.76 -32.98 43.46
C GLU A 151 -34.67 -32.77 44.98
N ARG A 152 -34.21 -31.59 45.41
CA ARG A 152 -34.12 -31.26 46.84
C ARG A 152 -35.49 -31.16 47.51
N GLU A 153 -36.47 -30.58 46.82
CA GLU A 153 -37.86 -30.51 47.29
C GLU A 153 -38.49 -31.90 47.40
N GLN A 154 -38.27 -32.77 46.40
CA GLN A 154 -38.72 -34.17 46.44
C GLN A 154 -38.11 -34.92 47.62
N ALA A 155 -36.79 -34.81 47.83
CA ALA A 155 -36.12 -35.46 48.96
C ALA A 155 -36.64 -34.97 50.32
N LEU A 156 -36.96 -33.67 50.46
CA LEU A 156 -37.57 -33.12 51.68
C LEU A 156 -39.00 -33.65 51.90
N ALA A 157 -39.79 -33.78 50.84
CA ALA A 157 -41.13 -34.34 50.90
C ALA A 157 -41.09 -35.83 51.32
N GLU A 158 -40.17 -36.62 50.77
CA GLU A 158 -39.96 -38.02 51.16
C GLU A 158 -39.53 -38.14 52.63
N LEU A 159 -38.62 -37.28 53.10
CA LEU A 159 -38.22 -37.21 54.50
C LEU A 159 -39.39 -36.87 55.44
N ALA A 160 -40.27 -35.95 55.02
CA ALA A 160 -41.46 -35.59 55.79
C ALA A 160 -42.46 -36.75 55.89
N GLU A 161 -42.68 -37.49 54.80
CA GLU A 161 -43.51 -38.69 54.77
C GLU A 161 -42.93 -39.83 55.62
N LEU A 162 -41.62 -40.06 55.55
CA LEU A 162 -40.93 -41.04 56.39
C LEU A 162 -41.03 -40.69 57.88
N LYS A 163 -40.87 -39.42 58.26
CA LYS A 163 -41.08 -38.97 59.64
C LYS A 163 -42.50 -39.25 60.13
N LYS A 164 -43.52 -38.94 59.32
CA LYS A 164 -44.93 -39.26 59.62
C LYS A 164 -45.15 -40.76 59.86
N ARG A 165 -44.55 -41.61 59.02
CA ARG A 165 -44.68 -43.08 59.14
C ARG A 165 -43.99 -43.65 60.39
N LEU A 166 -42.92 -43.02 60.86
CA LEU A 166 -42.15 -43.46 62.02
C LEU A 166 -42.70 -43.00 63.38
N LYS A 167 -43.78 -42.19 63.42
CA LYS A 167 -44.37 -41.64 64.67
C LYS A 167 -43.33 -41.04 65.63
N LEU A 168 -42.42 -40.22 65.10
CA LEU A 168 -41.74 -39.15 65.84
C LEU A 168 -42.50 -37.84 65.58
#